data_AF-A0AA48M379-F1
#
_entry.id   AF-A0AA48M379-F1
#
_cell.length_a   1.000
_cell.length_b   1.000
_cell.length_c   1.000
_cell.angle_alpha   90.00
_cell.angle_beta   90.00
_cell.angle_gamma   90.00
#
_symmetry.space_group_name_H-M   'P 1'
#
loop_
_entity.id
_entity.type
_entity.pdbx_description
1 polymer ?
#
loop_
_entity_poly.entity_id
_entity_poly.type
_entity_poly.pdbx_seq_one_letter_code
_entity_poly.pdbx_strand_id
1 'polypeptide(L)'
;MRFAVAMTGRAAAWALSVAVPCGSAQAQARAAPKEQQQFCSNIAASSETLRLERRRKELADLEAEVGKRLEALETRQNELRVLVDRLDAFERTASEALLGLYSRMKPDAAAAQIAELDEDLGAALVLQLKPKVSSAILGEMNAARAAALAKKISDLRKASAGRKP
;
A
#
# COMPACT_ATOMS: atom_id res chain seq x y z
N MET A 1 1.91 -11.74 28.20
CA MET A 1 0.75 -12.03 29.08
C MET A 1 -0.51 -11.98 28.24
N ARG A 2 -1.11 -13.14 27.98
CA ARG A 2 -2.33 -13.32 27.18
C ARG A 2 -3.51 -13.38 28.16
N PHE A 3 -4.43 -12.42 28.09
CA PHE A 3 -5.67 -12.49 28.86
C PHE A 3 -6.71 -13.28 28.06
N ALA A 4 -6.90 -14.53 28.47
CA ALA A 4 -8.03 -15.35 28.10
C ALA A 4 -9.21 -14.98 29.00
N VAL A 5 -10.29 -14.45 28.43
CA VAL A 5 -11.56 -14.30 29.15
C VAL A 5 -12.46 -15.46 28.74
N ALA A 6 -12.83 -16.23 29.76
CA ALA A 6 -13.65 -17.43 29.65
C ALA A 6 -15.09 -17.10 29.25
N MET A 7 -15.56 -17.78 28.21
CA MET A 7 -16.98 -18.00 27.95
C MET A 7 -17.55 -18.91 29.05
N THR A 8 -18.43 -18.36 29.89
CA THR A 8 -19.36 -19.15 30.69
C THR A 8 -20.77 -18.72 30.36
N GLY A 9 -21.49 -19.59 29.66
CA GLY A 9 -22.91 -19.44 29.40
C GLY A 9 -23.75 -19.65 30.66
N ARG A 10 -24.84 -18.89 30.75
CA ARG A 10 -26.05 -19.29 31.46
C ARG A 10 -27.22 -19.10 30.50
N ALA A 11 -27.75 -20.23 30.05
CA ALA A 11 -29.12 -20.33 29.59
C ALA A 11 -30.04 -20.18 30.80
N ALA A 12 -31.08 -19.37 30.67
CA ALA A 12 -32.45 -19.63 31.11
C ALA A 12 -33.23 -18.32 31.01
N ALA A 13 -34.39 -18.44 30.36
CA ALA A 13 -35.63 -17.67 30.52
C ALA A 13 -35.53 -16.47 31.49
N TRP A 14 -36.00 -15.28 31.13
CA TRP A 14 -37.43 -15.05 30.89
C TRP A 14 -37.67 -14.18 29.64
N ALA A 15 -38.47 -14.71 28.73
CA ALA A 15 -39.24 -13.88 27.82
C ALA A 15 -40.33 -13.15 28.65
N LEU A 16 -39.97 -12.00 29.21
CA LEU A 16 -40.95 -10.98 29.56
C LEU A 16 -40.99 -10.00 28.39
N SER A 17 -41.82 -10.36 27.42
CA SER A 17 -42.28 -9.44 26.38
C SER A 17 -43.14 -8.38 27.04
N VAL A 18 -42.51 -7.40 27.71
CA VAL A 18 -43.16 -6.11 27.92
C VAL A 18 -43.11 -5.44 26.56
N ALA A 19 -44.13 -5.71 25.76
CA ALA A 19 -44.58 -4.75 24.77
C ALA A 19 -44.89 -3.49 25.55
N VAL A 20 -43.89 -2.61 25.70
CA VAL A 20 -44.14 -1.22 26.03
C VAL A 20 -45.01 -0.77 24.86
N PRO A 21 -46.32 -0.53 25.05
CA PRO A 21 -47.04 0.19 24.05
C PRO A 21 -46.24 1.46 23.93
N CYS A 22 -45.72 1.76 22.73
CA CYS A 22 -45.36 3.11 22.37
C CYS A 22 -46.67 3.87 22.55
N GLY A 23 -46.92 4.29 23.79
CA GLY A 23 -48.04 5.05 24.23
C GLY A 23 -47.87 6.30 23.42
N SER A 24 -48.69 6.38 22.39
CA SER A 24 -48.78 7.52 21.50
C SER A 24 -48.57 8.76 22.35
N ALA A 25 -47.49 9.48 22.07
CA ALA A 25 -47.45 10.90 22.32
C ALA A 25 -48.55 11.50 21.42
N GLN A 26 -49.81 11.24 21.77
CA GLN A 26 -50.94 12.09 21.43
C GLN A 26 -50.64 13.38 22.17
N ALA A 27 -49.82 14.21 21.52
CA ALA A 27 -49.86 15.64 21.70
C ALA A 27 -51.33 16.00 21.56
N GLN A 28 -51.97 16.25 22.69
CA GLN A 28 -53.30 16.82 22.74
C GLN A 28 -53.18 18.20 22.09
N ALA A 29 -53.41 18.27 20.79
CA ALA A 29 -53.77 19.50 20.12
C ALA A 29 -55.21 19.84 20.52
N ARG A 30 -55.44 20.08 21.82
CA ARG A 30 -56.47 21.04 22.22
C ARG A 30 -56.02 22.35 21.61
N ALA A 31 -56.93 23.06 20.94
CA ALA A 31 -56.63 24.32 20.27
C ALA A 31 -55.89 25.26 21.23
N ALA A 32 -54.56 25.24 21.16
CA ALA A 32 -53.73 26.15 21.92
C ALA A 32 -54.09 27.56 21.44
N PRO A 33 -54.29 28.54 22.34
CA PRO A 33 -54.50 29.92 21.93
C PRO A 33 -53.45 30.34 20.89
N LYS A 34 -53.87 31.10 19.87
CA LYS A 34 -53.09 31.42 18.67
C LYS A 34 -51.67 31.93 18.98
N GLU A 35 -51.50 32.64 20.10
CA GLU A 35 -50.20 33.14 20.59
C GLU A 35 -49.21 32.01 20.94
N GLN A 36 -49.67 30.91 21.54
CA GLN A 36 -48.81 29.76 21.87
C GLN A 36 -48.37 29.01 20.61
N GLN A 37 -49.25 28.92 19.60
CA GLN A 37 -48.89 28.31 18.31
C GLN A 37 -47.85 29.15 17.54
N GLN A 38 -48.01 30.47 17.54
CA GLN A 38 -47.07 31.42 16.92
C GLN A 38 -45.70 31.41 17.62
N PHE A 39 -45.68 31.31 18.95
CA PHE A 39 -44.46 31.18 19.73
C PHE A 39 -43.71 29.88 19.37
N CYS A 40 -44.41 28.75 19.32
CA CYS A 40 -43.81 27.47 18.94
C CYS A 40 -43.27 27.45 17.51
N SER A 41 -43.95 28.09 16.54
CA SER A 41 -43.46 28.16 15.16
C SER A 41 -42.20 29.02 15.02
N ASN A 42 -42.12 30.14 15.75
CA ASN A 42 -40.95 31.03 15.71
C ASN A 42 -39.71 30.38 16.36
N ILE A 43 -39.91 29.61 17.44
CA ILE A 43 -38.83 28.84 18.07
C ILE A 43 -38.42 27.64 17.21
N ALA A 44 -39.37 26.94 16.60
CA ALA A 44 -39.05 25.83 15.71
C ALA A 44 -38.16 26.29 14.55
N ALA A 45 -38.53 27.39 13.87
CA ALA A 45 -37.75 27.95 12.77
C ALA A 45 -36.33 28.38 13.19
N SER A 46 -36.18 29.06 14.33
CA SER A 46 -34.85 29.47 14.84
C SER A 46 -34.00 28.31 15.36
N SER A 47 -34.63 27.22 15.84
CA SER A 47 -33.89 26.03 16.28
C SER A 47 -33.28 25.25 15.11
N GLU A 48 -33.97 25.18 13.97
CA GLU A 48 -33.46 24.49 12.77
C GLU A 48 -32.30 25.25 12.13
N THR A 49 -32.37 26.58 12.07
CA THR A 49 -31.26 27.39 11.53
C THR A 49 -30.00 27.22 12.39
N LEU A 50 -30.12 27.26 13.71
CA LEU A 50 -28.98 27.02 14.62
C LEU A 50 -28.38 25.61 14.46
N ARG A 51 -29.21 24.57 14.24
CA ARG A 51 -28.74 23.21 13.97
C ARG A 51 -27.98 23.12 12.66
N LEU A 52 -28.51 23.73 11.59
CA LEU A 52 -27.88 23.74 10.28
C LEU A 52 -26.56 24.52 10.30
N GLU A 53 -26.50 25.65 10.99
CA GLU A 53 -25.25 26.39 11.18
C GLU A 53 -24.20 25.58 11.93
N ARG A 54 -24.59 24.84 12.98
CA ARG A 54 -23.66 23.95 13.70
C ARG A 54 -23.14 22.85 12.78
N ARG A 55 -24.03 22.17 12.06
CA ARG A 55 -23.69 21.12 11.09
C ARG A 55 -22.72 21.64 10.02
N ARG A 56 -22.95 22.85 9.51
CA ARG A 56 -22.08 23.50 8.52
C ARG A 56 -20.69 23.76 9.07
N LYS A 57 -20.58 24.23 10.32
CA LYS A 57 -19.29 24.43 10.99
C LYS A 57 -18.56 23.11 11.19
N GLU A 58 -19.24 22.08 11.69
CA GLU A 58 -18.67 20.74 11.86
C GLU A 58 -18.14 20.16 10.53
N LEU A 59 -18.88 20.33 9.42
CA LEU A 59 -18.43 19.91 8.10
C LEU A 59 -17.19 20.70 7.64
N ALA A 60 -17.20 22.03 7.79
CA ALA A 60 -16.06 22.86 7.41
C ALA A 60 -14.80 22.50 8.22
N ASP A 61 -14.94 22.20 9.52
CA ASP A 61 -13.84 21.78 10.38
C ASP A 61 -13.28 20.41 9.94
N LEU A 62 -14.16 19.46 9.61
CA LEU A 62 -13.75 18.14 9.10
C LEU A 62 -13.08 18.23 7.73
N GLU A 63 -13.61 19.04 6.81
CA GLU A 63 -12.99 19.30 5.50
C GLU A 63 -11.58 19.89 5.67
N ALA A 64 -11.41 20.84 6.58
CA ALA A 64 -10.11 21.43 6.88
C ALA A 64 -9.14 20.41 7.51
N GLU A 65 -9.60 19.53 8.41
CA GLU A 65 -8.76 18.49 8.99
C GLU A 65 -8.33 17.44 7.95
N VAL A 66 -9.26 17.02 7.08
CA VAL A 66 -8.96 16.10 5.98
C VAL A 66 -7.96 16.72 5.01
N GLY A 67 -8.13 17.99 4.65
CA GLY A 67 -7.19 18.72 3.80
C GLY A 67 -5.76 18.73 4.39
N LYS A 68 -5.63 19.05 5.69
CA LYS A 68 -4.33 19.01 6.38
C LYS A 68 -3.68 17.62 6.37
N ARG A 69 -4.47 16.58 6.59
CA ARG A 69 -3.96 15.19 6.56
C ARG A 69 -3.54 14.79 5.15
N LEU A 70 -4.28 15.23 4.12
CA LEU A 70 -3.95 14.98 2.73
C LEU A 70 -2.61 15.64 2.35
N GLU A 71 -2.43 16.92 2.67
CA GLU A 71 -1.17 17.64 2.43
C GLU A 71 0.02 16.96 3.13
N ALA A 72 -0.18 16.50 4.37
CA ALA A 72 0.86 15.78 5.11
C ALA A 72 1.23 14.45 4.44
N LEU A 73 0.25 13.70 3.93
CA LEU A 73 0.47 12.44 3.23
C LEU A 73 1.15 12.66 1.88
N GLU A 74 0.73 13.66 1.11
CA GLU A 74 1.34 14.02 -0.17
C GLU A 74 2.81 14.44 0.02
N THR A 75 3.10 15.20 1.07
CA THR A 75 4.48 15.57 1.42
C THR A 75 5.33 14.33 1.67
N ARG A 76 4.86 13.40 2.51
CA ARG A 76 5.57 12.14 2.78
C ARG A 76 5.73 11.27 1.53
N GLN A 77 4.70 11.21 0.69
CA GLN A 77 4.75 10.47 -0.56
C GLN A 77 5.81 11.03 -1.50
N ASN A 78 5.89 12.36 -1.61
CA ASN A 78 6.90 13.03 -2.43
C ASN A 78 8.32 12.82 -1.89
N GLU A 79 8.52 12.92 -0.57
CA GLU A 79 9.79 12.60 0.08
C GLU A 79 10.25 11.17 -0.25
N LEU A 80 9.34 10.19 -0.10
CA LEU A 80 9.63 8.79 -0.38
C LEU A 80 9.93 8.56 -1.87
N ARG A 81 9.15 9.19 -2.76
CA ARG A 81 9.38 9.08 -4.20
C ARG A 81 10.77 9.57 -4.58
N VAL A 82 11.20 10.71 -4.04
CA VAL A 82 12.55 11.24 -4.27
C VAL A 82 13.63 10.28 -3.76
N LEU A 83 13.42 9.61 -2.62
CA LEU A 83 14.38 8.63 -2.10
C LEU A 83 14.46 7.37 -2.96
N VAL A 84 13.32 6.88 -3.45
CA VAL A 84 13.26 5.75 -4.38
C VAL A 84 13.97 6.11 -5.69
N ASP A 85 13.68 7.28 -6.27
CA ASP A 85 14.33 7.73 -7.51
C ASP A 85 15.86 7.83 -7.36
N ARG A 86 16.35 8.25 -6.18
CA ARG A 86 17.79 8.28 -5.86
C ARG A 86 18.38 6.88 -5.73
N LEU A 87 17.65 5.95 -5.11
CA LEU A 87 18.10 4.56 -4.98
C LEU A 87 18.18 3.89 -6.35
N ASP A 88 17.16 4.08 -7.19
CA ASP A 88 17.13 3.55 -8.55
C ASP A 88 18.27 4.12 -9.40
N ALA A 89 18.54 5.42 -9.28
CA ALA A 89 19.66 6.06 -9.98
C ALA A 89 21.02 5.50 -9.50
N PHE A 90 21.16 5.24 -8.20
CA PHE A 90 22.36 4.63 -7.64
C PHE A 90 22.54 3.18 -8.12
N GLU A 91 21.48 2.38 -8.12
CA GLU A 91 21.52 0.99 -8.60
C GLU A 91 21.93 0.92 -10.08
N ARG A 92 21.37 1.80 -10.92
CA ARG A 92 21.76 1.90 -12.34
C ARG A 92 23.23 2.25 -12.49
N THR A 93 23.69 3.29 -11.80
CA THR A 93 25.09 3.75 -11.89
C THR A 93 26.07 2.68 -11.40
N ALA A 94 25.75 2.02 -10.28
CA ALA A 94 26.58 0.94 -9.73
C ALA A 94 26.65 -0.27 -10.68
N SER A 95 25.49 -0.66 -11.24
CA SER A 95 25.41 -1.75 -12.22
C SER A 95 26.17 -1.41 -13.49
N GLU A 96 26.03 -0.21 -14.03
CA GLU A 96 26.76 0.25 -15.22
C GLU A 96 28.27 0.28 -14.99
N ALA A 97 28.73 0.75 -13.82
CA ALA A 97 30.13 0.75 -13.46
C ALA A 97 30.70 -0.67 -13.39
N LEU A 98 29.97 -1.60 -12.76
CA LEU A 98 30.36 -3.00 -12.65
C LEU A 98 30.41 -3.69 -14.02
N LEU A 99 29.35 -3.54 -14.83
CA LEU A 99 29.30 -4.10 -16.18
C LEU A 99 30.36 -3.47 -17.09
N GLY A 100 30.68 -2.18 -16.89
CA GLY A 100 31.74 -1.48 -17.58
C GLY A 100 33.13 -2.04 -17.28
N LEU A 101 33.38 -2.45 -16.03
CA LEU A 101 34.61 -3.14 -15.63
C LEU A 101 34.74 -4.48 -16.35
N TYR A 102 33.71 -5.34 -16.26
CA TYR A 102 33.71 -6.66 -16.91
C TYR A 102 33.77 -6.56 -18.45
N SER A 103 33.20 -5.51 -19.04
CA SER A 103 33.26 -5.27 -20.49
C SER A 103 34.65 -4.90 -21.00
N ARG A 104 35.52 -4.34 -20.15
CA ARG A 104 36.90 -3.98 -20.49
C ARG A 104 37.92 -5.01 -20.02
N MET A 105 37.52 -5.92 -19.14
CA MET A 105 38.34 -7.03 -18.69
C MET A 105 38.55 -8.02 -19.84
N LYS A 106 39.71 -8.70 -19.85
CA LYS A 106 39.97 -9.75 -20.83
C LYS A 106 38.99 -10.93 -20.61
N PRO A 107 38.45 -11.54 -21.68
CA PRO A 107 37.46 -12.61 -21.57
C PRO A 107 37.91 -13.83 -20.75
N ASP A 108 39.18 -14.20 -20.82
CA ASP A 108 39.81 -15.31 -20.08
C ASP A 108 39.82 -15.05 -18.56
N ALA A 109 40.24 -13.85 -18.15
CA ALA A 109 40.24 -13.43 -16.76
C ALA A 109 38.82 -13.30 -16.20
N ALA A 110 37.89 -12.78 -17.01
CA ALA A 110 36.48 -12.68 -16.64
C ALA A 110 35.83 -14.06 -16.46
N ALA A 111 36.12 -15.00 -17.37
CA ALA A 111 35.65 -16.37 -17.29
C ALA A 111 36.13 -17.06 -16.02
N ALA A 112 37.40 -16.89 -15.65
CA ALA A 112 37.95 -17.43 -14.40
C ALA A 112 37.25 -16.87 -13.15
N GLN A 113 37.00 -15.56 -13.10
CA GLN A 113 36.30 -14.94 -11.96
C GLN A 113 34.83 -15.36 -11.87
N ILE A 114 34.13 -15.41 -13.00
CA ILE A 114 32.70 -15.78 -13.05
C ILE A 114 32.51 -17.27 -12.75
N ALA A 115 33.50 -18.12 -13.05
CA ALA A 115 33.45 -19.54 -12.72
C ALA A 115 33.41 -19.79 -11.20
N GLU A 116 34.06 -18.94 -10.42
CA GLU A 116 34.09 -19.00 -8.95
C GLU A 116 32.83 -18.42 -8.28
N LEU A 117 32.01 -17.66 -9.03
CA LEU A 117 30.75 -17.15 -8.51
C LEU A 117 29.70 -18.26 -8.40
N ASP A 118 28.77 -18.06 -7.46
CA ASP A 118 27.55 -18.86 -7.37
C ASP A 118 26.80 -18.85 -8.71
N GLU A 119 26.18 -19.97 -9.04
CA GLU A 119 25.54 -20.15 -10.35
C GLU A 119 24.43 -19.14 -10.63
N ASP A 120 23.68 -18.74 -9.60
CA ASP A 120 22.67 -17.68 -9.67
C ASP A 120 23.28 -16.31 -9.99
N LEU A 121 24.36 -15.94 -9.29
CA LEU A 121 25.04 -14.65 -9.46
C LEU A 121 25.78 -14.56 -10.80
N GLY A 122 26.48 -15.63 -11.18
CA GLY A 122 27.15 -15.73 -12.47
C GLY A 122 26.15 -15.64 -13.63
N ALA A 123 25.02 -16.33 -13.54
CA ALA A 123 23.97 -16.26 -14.55
C ALA A 123 23.36 -14.86 -14.67
N ALA A 124 23.09 -14.20 -13.54
CA ALA A 124 22.57 -12.83 -13.53
C ALA A 124 23.56 -11.82 -14.15
N LEU A 125 24.85 -11.93 -13.82
CA LEU A 125 25.88 -11.04 -14.36
C LEU A 125 26.05 -11.23 -15.88
N VAL A 126 26.13 -12.49 -16.35
CA VAL A 126 26.25 -12.80 -17.78
C VAL A 126 25.04 -12.33 -18.57
N LEU A 127 23.85 -12.36 -17.96
CA LEU A 127 22.61 -11.86 -18.56
C LEU A 127 22.57 -10.33 -18.68
N GLN A 128 23.17 -9.61 -17.74
CA GLN A 128 23.22 -8.14 -17.75
C GLN A 128 24.29 -7.58 -18.71
N LEU A 129 25.31 -8.37 -19.05
CA LEU A 129 26.35 -7.99 -20.00
C LEU A 129 25.83 -7.94 -21.45
N LYS A 130 26.53 -7.20 -22.31
CA LYS A 130 26.22 -7.15 -23.75
C LYS A 130 26.43 -8.53 -24.39
N PRO A 131 25.55 -9.00 -25.30
CA PRO A 131 25.62 -10.35 -25.86
C PRO A 131 26.99 -10.76 -26.41
N LYS A 132 27.70 -9.83 -27.07
CA LYS A 132 29.04 -10.06 -27.62
C LYS A 132 30.11 -10.32 -26.53
N VAL A 133 30.03 -9.61 -25.41
CA VAL A 133 30.95 -9.80 -24.28
C VAL A 133 30.62 -11.11 -23.57
N SER A 134 29.34 -11.34 -23.28
CA SER A 134 28.86 -12.57 -22.66
C SER A 134 29.26 -13.82 -23.46
N SER A 135 29.12 -13.80 -24.80
CA SER A 135 29.53 -14.92 -25.65
C SER A 135 31.04 -15.16 -25.63
N ALA A 136 31.85 -14.08 -25.60
CA ALA A 136 33.30 -14.21 -25.52
C ALA A 136 33.72 -14.84 -24.18
N ILE A 137 33.13 -14.38 -23.06
CA ILE A 137 33.40 -14.92 -21.73
C ILE A 137 33.00 -16.40 -21.66
N LEU A 138 31.79 -16.76 -22.09
CA LEU A 138 31.33 -18.16 -22.07
C LEU A 138 32.19 -19.08 -22.96
N GLY A 139 32.79 -18.54 -24.02
CA GLY A 139 33.71 -19.27 -24.89
C GLY A 139 35.06 -19.60 -24.25
N GLU A 140 35.53 -18.78 -23.31
CA GLU A 140 36.77 -19.02 -22.55
C GLU A 140 36.56 -19.90 -21.30
N MET A 141 35.30 -20.21 -20.96
CA MET A 141 34.97 -21.11 -19.85
C MET A 141 35.06 -22.58 -20.26
N ASN A 142 35.15 -23.48 -19.26
CA ASN A 142 34.95 -24.90 -19.53
C ASN A 142 33.49 -25.16 -20.00
N ALA A 143 33.32 -26.11 -20.91
CA ALA A 143 32.04 -26.37 -21.57
C ALA A 143 30.91 -26.74 -20.57
N ALA A 144 31.25 -27.48 -19.51
CA ALA A 144 30.27 -27.91 -18.50
C ALA A 144 29.72 -26.72 -17.70
N ARG A 145 30.58 -25.79 -17.29
CA ARG A 145 30.22 -24.59 -16.52
C ARG A 145 29.46 -23.59 -17.39
N ALA A 146 29.89 -23.39 -18.64
CA ALA A 146 29.17 -22.56 -19.59
C ALA A 146 27.75 -23.09 -19.86
N ALA A 147 27.59 -24.40 -20.03
CA ALA A 147 26.29 -25.03 -20.21
C ALA A 147 25.39 -24.89 -18.97
N ALA A 148 25.94 -25.04 -17.76
CA ALA A 148 25.23 -24.85 -16.51
C ALA A 148 24.67 -23.42 -16.39
N LEU A 149 25.54 -22.42 -16.60
CA LEU A 149 25.13 -21.00 -16.60
C LEU A 149 24.08 -20.70 -17.68
N ALA A 150 24.25 -21.21 -18.91
CA ALA A 150 23.28 -21.01 -19.99
C ALA A 150 21.90 -21.63 -19.68
N LYS A 151 21.88 -22.80 -19.05
CA LYS A 151 20.65 -23.44 -18.55
C LYS A 151 20.00 -22.57 -17.49
N LYS A 152 20.78 -22.09 -16.52
CA LYS A 152 20.31 -21.22 -15.44
C LYS A 152 19.74 -19.91 -15.97
N ILE A 153 20.40 -19.25 -16.91
CA ILE A 153 19.90 -18.05 -17.60
C ILE A 153 18.55 -18.34 -18.28
N SER A 154 18.41 -19.49 -18.92
CA SER A 154 17.17 -19.89 -19.57
C SER A 154 16.03 -20.09 -18.57
N ASP A 155 16.32 -20.63 -17.39
CA ASP A 155 15.35 -20.80 -16.32
C ASP A 155 14.96 -19.47 -15.65
N LEU A 156 15.92 -18.56 -15.41
CA LEU A 156 15.66 -17.20 -14.94
C LEU A 156 14.74 -16.41 -15.90
N ARG A 157 14.95 -16.56 -17.22
CA ARG A 157 14.09 -15.92 -18.23
C ARG A 157 12.66 -16.48 -18.24
N LYS A 158 12.49 -17.79 -18.01
CA LYS A 158 11.15 -18.39 -17.88
C LYS A 158 10.43 -17.88 -16.62
N ALA A 159 11.15 -17.78 -15.51
CA ALA A 159 10.60 -17.28 -14.25
C ALA A 159 10.14 -15.82 -14.34
N SER A 160 10.90 -14.96 -15.04
CA SER A 160 10.50 -13.56 -15.27
C SER A 160 9.35 -13.43 -16.27
N ALA A 161 9.27 -14.29 -17.29
CA ALA A 161 8.15 -14.31 -18.24
C ALA A 161 6.81 -14.74 -17.63
N GLY A 162 6.83 -15.49 -16.52
CA GLY A 162 5.62 -15.88 -15.77
C GLY A 162 5.12 -14.82 -14.78
N ARG A 163 5.95 -13.81 -14.45
CA ARG A 163 5.58 -12.69 -13.58
C ARG A 163 4.91 -11.61 -14.41
N LYS A 164 3.63 -11.84 -14.74
CA LYS A 164 2.76 -10.79 -15.27
C LYS A 164 2.70 -9.64 -14.24
N PRO A 165 2.78 -8.36 -14.65
CA PRO A 165 2.60 -7.24 -13.73
C PRO A 165 1.24 -7.28 -13.04
#